data_AF-X1D1W2-F1
#
_entry.id   AF-X1D1W2-F1
#
_cell.length_a   1.000
_cell.length_b   1.000
_cell.length_c   1.000
_cell.angle_alpha   90.00
_cell.angle_beta   90.00
_cell.angle_gamma   90.00
#
_symmetry.space_group_name_H-M   'P 1'
#
loop_
_entity.id
_entity.type
_entity.pdbx_description
1 polymer ?
#
loop_
_entity_poly.entity_id
_entity_poly.type
_entity_poly.pdbx_seq_one_letter_code
_entity_poly.pdbx_strand_id
1 'polypeptide(L)' 'CLTGPIARGDTGTINKHLNALQKTAPTLLSTYRELGLQTIPIALAKGKINQHQAHELEAILKQPD' A
#
# COMPACT_ATOMS: atom_id res chain seq x y z
N CYS A 1 -4.20 -15.65 -7.28
CA CYS A 1 -5.12 -14.63 -6.73
C CYS A 1 -4.30 -13.41 -6.28
N LEU A 2 -4.84 -12.18 -6.33
CA LEU A 2 -4.18 -11.04 -5.68
C LEU A 2 -4.44 -11.13 -4.17
N THR A 3 -3.37 -11.09 -3.38
CA THR A 3 -3.41 -11.26 -1.92
C THR A 3 -2.60 -10.14 -1.25
N GLY A 4 -2.62 -10.09 0.08
CA GLY A 4 -1.89 -9.08 0.86
C GLY A 4 -2.73 -7.87 1.27
N PRO A 5 -2.12 -6.93 2.00
CA PRO A 5 -2.84 -5.84 2.68
C PRO A 5 -3.55 -4.88 1.71
N ILE A 6 -2.97 -4.60 0.55
CA ILE A 6 -3.58 -3.71 -0.47
C ILE A 6 -4.87 -4.33 -1.01
N ALA A 7 -4.84 -5.64 -1.31
CA ALA A 7 -6.00 -6.38 -1.77
C ALA A 7 -7.12 -6.53 -0.72
N ARG A 8 -6.88 -6.13 0.54
CA ARG A 8 -7.89 -6.11 1.60
C ARG A 8 -8.29 -4.69 2.03
N GLY A 9 -7.64 -3.65 1.49
CA GLY A 9 -7.81 -2.28 2.00
C GLY A 9 -7.26 -2.11 3.43
N ASP A 10 -6.28 -2.93 3.83
CA ASP A 10 -5.76 -2.99 5.20
C ASP A 10 -4.67 -1.93 5.42
N THR A 11 -5.10 -0.68 5.60
CA THR A 11 -4.24 0.48 5.83
C THR A 11 -3.42 0.36 7.11
N GLY A 12 -3.96 -0.29 8.15
CA GLY A 12 -3.26 -0.54 9.41
C GLY A 12 -2.01 -1.40 9.22
N THR A 13 -2.09 -2.46 8.42
CA THR A 13 -0.93 -3.30 8.09
C THR A 13 0.07 -2.56 7.20
N ILE A 14 -0.39 -1.78 6.21
CA ILE A 14 0.51 -0.96 5.37
C ILE A 14 1.35 0.00 6.23
N ASN A 15 0.71 0.72 7.16
CA ASN A 15 1.41 1.64 8.07
C ASN A 15 2.46 0.92 8.93
N LYS A 16 2.15 -0.27 9.45
CA LYS A 16 3.11 -1.08 10.21
C LYS A 16 4.31 -1.51 9.36
N HIS A 17 4.08 -1.89 8.10
CA HIS A 17 5.16 -2.24 7.17
C HIS A 17 6.05 -1.05 6.86
N LEU A 18 5.49 0.12 6.54
CA LEU A 18 6.24 1.34 6.29
C LEU A 18 7.11 1.71 7.50
N ASN A 19 6.54 1.68 8.71
CA ASN A 19 7.28 1.95 9.95
C ASN A 19 8.40 0.94 10.21
N ALA A 20 8.21 -0.34 9.88
CA ALA A 20 9.23 -1.35 10.03
C ALA A 20 10.37 -1.13 9.02
N LEU A 21 10.03 -0.92 7.74
CA LEU A 21 11.00 -0.66 6.67
C LEU A 21 11.81 0.60 6.94
N GLN A 22 11.21 1.67 7.48
CA GLN A 22 11.93 2.89 7.84
C GLN A 22 13.06 2.62 8.84
N LYS A 23 12.85 1.67 9.75
CA LYS A 23 13.81 1.35 10.82
C LYS A 23 14.86 0.32 10.37
N THR A 24 14.48 -0.63 9.53
CA THR A 24 15.33 -1.81 9.24
C THR A 24 15.93 -1.80 7.84
N ALA A 25 15.27 -1.15 6.87
CA ALA A 25 15.67 -1.14 5.47
C ALA A 25 15.14 0.12 4.75
N PRO A 26 15.59 1.33 5.14
CA PRO A 26 15.07 2.59 4.59
C PRO A 26 15.25 2.70 3.07
N THR A 27 16.27 2.03 2.50
CA THR A 27 16.50 1.99 1.05
C THR A 27 15.39 1.25 0.27
N LEU A 28 14.58 0.44 0.95
CA LEU A 28 13.46 -0.30 0.33
C LEU A 28 12.13 0.45 0.38
N LEU A 29 12.03 1.58 1.08
CA LEU A 29 10.75 2.28 1.27
C LEU A 29 10.12 2.73 -0.05
N SER A 30 10.92 3.39 -0.89
CA SER A 30 10.49 3.84 -2.21
C SER A 30 9.99 2.68 -3.07
N THR A 31 10.69 1.54 -3.02
CA THR A 31 10.29 0.33 -3.76
C THR A 31 8.98 -0.24 -3.23
N TYR A 32 8.82 -0.36 -1.91
CA TYR A 32 7.58 -0.86 -1.30
C TYR A 32 6.38 0.03 -1.64
N ARG A 33 6.58 1.36 -1.59
CA ARG A 33 5.54 2.34 -1.94
C ARG A 33 5.14 2.25 -3.40
N GLU A 34 6.11 2.23 -4.31
CA GLU A 34 5.85 2.16 -5.75
C GLU A 34 5.11 0.87 -6.11
N LEU A 35 5.58 -0.29 -5.64
CA LEU A 35 4.90 -1.56 -5.87
C LEU A 35 3.48 -1.56 -5.27
N GLY A 36 3.30 -0.89 -4.14
CA GLY A 36 2.00 -0.74 -3.52
C GLY A 36 1.04 0.10 -4.38
N LEU A 37 1.50 1.23 -4.90
CA LEU A 37 0.73 2.11 -5.77
C LEU A 37 0.29 1.38 -7.05
N GLN A 38 1.18 0.62 -7.67
CA GLN A 38 0.85 -0.20 -8.86
C GLN A 38 -0.15 -1.33 -8.56
N THR A 39 -0.29 -1.73 -7.30
CA THR A 39 -1.24 -2.79 -6.89
C THR A 39 -2.67 -2.28 -6.67
N ILE A 40 -2.84 -1.01 -6.30
CA ILE A 40 -4.15 -0.38 -6.07
C ILE A 40 -5.11 -0.52 -7.26
N PRO A 41 -4.75 -0.13 -8.51
CA PRO A 41 -5.67 -0.24 -9.64
C PRO A 41 -6.06 -1.70 -9.92
N ILE A 42 -5.17 -2.66 -9.65
CA ILE A 42 -5.46 -4.09 -9.80
C ILE A 42 -6.47 -4.56 -8.74
N ALA A 43 -6.33 -4.13 -7.49
CA ALA A 43 -7.26 -4.45 -6.42
C ALA A 43 -8.64 -3.83 -6.68
N LEU A 44 -8.68 -2.58 -7.14
CA LEU A 44 -9.89 -1.85 -7.49
C LEU A 44 -10.62 -2.51 -8.67
N ALA A 45 -9.92 -2.83 -9.76
CA ALA A 45 -10.48 -3.50 -10.93
C ALA A 45 -11.04 -4.90 -10.61
N LYS A 46 -10.48 -5.57 -9.59
CA LYS A 46 -10.96 -6.87 -9.09
C LYS A 46 -12.09 -6.75 -8.07
N GLY A 47 -12.58 -5.55 -7.77
CA GLY A 47 -13.62 -5.30 -6.77
C GLY A 47 -13.19 -5.68 -5.34
N LYS A 48 -11.88 -5.75 -5.08
CA LYS A 48 -11.32 -6.12 -3.77
C LYS A 48 -11.31 -4.97 -2.78
N ILE A 49 -11.28 -3.74 -3.30
CA ILE A 49 -11.37 -2.49 -2.56
C ILE A 49 -12.32 -1.56 -3.32
N ASN A 50 -12.88 -0.57 -2.62
CA ASN A 50 -13.65 0.51 -3.23
C ASN A 50 -12.78 1.76 -3.50
N GLN A 51 -13.36 2.78 -4.14
CA GLN A 51 -12.67 4.04 -4.46
C GLN A 51 -12.15 4.77 -3.21
N HIS A 52 -12.90 4.73 -2.11
CA HIS A 52 -12.49 5.39 -0.86
C HIS A 52 -11.24 4.72 -0.28
N GLN A 53 -11.24 3.38 -0.19
CA GLN A 53 -10.08 2.61 0.25
C GLN A 53 -8.87 2.80 -0.69
N ALA A 54 -9.10 2.91 -2.00
CA ALA A 54 -8.04 3.20 -2.96
C ALA A 54 -7.39 4.56 -2.67
N HIS A 55 -8.18 5.61 -2.44
CA HIS A 55 -7.65 6.94 -2.09
C HIS A 55 -6.90 6.94 -0.75
N GLU A 56 -7.38 6.23 0.28
CA GLU A 56 -6.67 6.12 1.54
C GLU A 56 -5.30 5.43 1.38
N LEU A 57 -5.27 4.33 0.62
CA LEU A 57 -4.03 3.61 0.32
C LEU A 57 -3.05 4.49 -0.48
N GLU A 58 -3.53 5.22 -1.49
CA GLU A 58 -2.71 6.16 -2.24
C GLU A 58 -2.13 7.26 -1.35
N ALA A 59 -2.95 7.83 -0.45
CA ALA A 59 -2.51 8.87 0.46
C ALA A 59 -1.37 8.37 1.38
N ILE A 60 -1.49 7.15 1.91
CA ILE A 60 -0.46 6.53 2.76
C ILE A 60 0.82 6.27 1.97
N LEU A 61 0.71 5.76 0.74
CA LEU A 61 1.87 5.33 -0.05
C LEU A 61 2.56 6.49 -0.78
N LYS A 62 1.88 7.62 -1.00
CA LYS A 62 2.45 8.85 -1.61
C LYS A 62 3.03 9.84 -0.59
N GLN A 63 2.88 9.60 0.71
CA GLN A 63 3.47 10.46 1.74
C GLN A 63 4.98 10.59 1.51
N PRO A 64 5.59 11.78 1.62
CA PRO A 64 7.04 11.92 1.61
C PRO A 64 7.67 11.15 2.78
N ASP A 65 8.97 10.85 2.67
CA ASP A 65 9.77 10.34 3.81
C ASP A 65 10.11 11.47 4.80
#